data_AF-A0AAW0UD41-F1
#
_entry.id   AF-A0AAW0UD41-F1
#
_cell.length_a   1.000
_cell.length_b   1.000
_cell.length_c   1.000
_cell.angle_alpha   90.00
_cell.angle_beta   90.00
_cell.angle_gamma   90.00
#
_symmetry.space_group_name_H-M   'P 1'
#
loop_
_entity.id
_entity.type
_entity.pdbx_description
1 polymer ?
#
loop_
_entity_poly.entity_id
_entity_poly.type
_entity_poly.pdbx_seq_one_letter_code
_entity_poly.pdbx_strand_id
1 'polypeptide(L)'
;MAGSAATSIIQCRGISTSAVALGKRNFRKFMVYGKRGTRLFKKTSYQQLDPEIQKEFDRGVRPIGVTVGKKFHVIKEMIPELIVPNLDGFKLKPYVSYRTPDVIQSEFGPQDLFYTVYSEKIAEDFKNGKLDENCNSLEPSDEEQLTAEEASKKALSIGADLLA
;
A
#
# COMPACT_ATOMS: atom_id res chain seq x y z
N MET A 1 9.54 71.64 46.38
CA MET A 1 8.76 70.61 47.11
C MET A 1 7.54 70.28 46.27
N ALA A 2 7.28 68.98 46.05
CA ALA A 2 6.26 68.36 45.20
C ALA A 2 6.44 68.63 43.69
N GLY A 3 6.66 67.67 42.79
CA GLY A 3 6.46 66.22 42.82
C GLY A 3 5.77 65.86 41.51
N SER A 4 6.53 65.62 40.42
CA SER A 4 5.94 65.26 39.13
C SER A 4 5.37 63.86 39.18
N ALA A 5 4.06 63.71 39.01
CA ALA A 5 3.43 62.40 38.86
C ALA A 5 3.93 61.74 37.57
N ALA A 6 4.73 60.69 37.70
CA ALA A 6 5.09 59.83 36.59
C ALA A 6 3.85 59.02 36.17
N THR A 7 3.24 59.40 35.05
CA THR A 7 2.20 58.60 34.39
C THR A 7 2.85 57.34 33.81
N SER A 8 2.67 56.21 34.49
CA SER A 8 3.04 54.90 33.96
C SER A 8 2.11 54.54 32.80
N ILE A 9 2.62 54.63 31.57
CA ILE A 9 1.93 54.12 30.38
C ILE A 9 2.01 52.59 30.45
N ILE A 10 0.98 51.96 30.98
CA ILE A 10 0.83 50.50 30.90
C ILE A 10 0.55 50.17 29.43
N GLN A 11 1.53 49.57 28.74
CA GLN A 11 1.33 49.02 27.41
C GLN A 11 0.41 47.80 27.50
N CYS A 12 -0.89 48.01 27.35
CA CYS A 12 -1.83 46.94 27.10
C CYS A 12 -1.62 46.43 25.67
N ARG A 13 -0.87 45.32 25.52
CA ARG A 13 -0.77 44.61 24.24
C ARG A 13 -2.08 43.87 23.97
N GLY A 14 -3.01 44.52 23.29
CA GLY A 14 -4.20 43.89 22.72
C GLY A 14 -3.96 43.47 21.27
N ILE A 15 -4.44 42.30 20.87
CA ILE A 15 -4.49 41.89 19.46
C ILE A 15 -5.84 42.37 18.90
N SER A 16 -5.79 43.26 17.91
CA SER A 16 -6.97 43.68 17.14
C SER A 16 -7.21 42.71 15.98
N THR A 17 -8.41 42.12 15.91
CA THR A 17 -8.83 41.30 14.77
C THR A 17 -9.38 42.17 13.64
N SER A 18 -8.49 42.50 12.70
CA SER A 18 -8.66 42.83 11.26
C SER A 18 -10.01 43.32 10.71
N ALA A 19 -9.96 44.43 9.97
CA ALA A 19 -11.00 44.88 9.04
C ALA A 19 -11.30 43.83 7.94
N VAL A 20 -12.59 43.64 7.68
CA VAL A 20 -13.18 42.75 6.65
C VAL A 20 -13.15 43.49 5.31
N ALA A 21 -12.03 43.43 4.57
CA ALA A 21 -12.00 43.92 3.19
C ALA A 21 -10.85 43.28 2.43
N LEU A 22 -10.98 41.99 2.14
CA LEU A 22 -10.29 41.18 1.10
C LEU A 22 -10.68 39.74 1.42
N GLY A 23 -11.76 39.24 0.83
CA GLY A 23 -12.18 37.85 1.01
C GLY A 23 -10.97 36.96 0.74
N LYS A 24 -10.54 36.18 1.74
CA LYS A 24 -9.47 35.21 1.59
C LYS A 24 -9.81 34.40 0.36
N ARG A 25 -8.97 34.47 -0.69
CA ARG A 25 -9.00 33.49 -1.79
C ARG A 25 -8.86 32.15 -1.10
N ASN A 26 -10.00 31.49 -0.86
CA ASN A 26 -10.03 30.21 -0.19
C ASN A 26 -9.35 29.27 -1.17
N PHE A 27 -8.05 29.02 -0.97
CA PHE A 27 -7.31 27.96 -1.62
C PHE A 27 -7.97 26.64 -1.17
N ARG A 28 -9.11 26.30 -1.78
CA ARG A 28 -9.88 25.09 -1.50
C ARG A 28 -9.17 23.86 -2.05
N LYS A 29 -8.14 24.04 -2.90
CA LYS A 29 -7.39 22.99 -3.60
C LYS A 29 -6.61 22.03 -2.70
N PHE A 30 -6.37 22.36 -1.43
CA PHE A 30 -5.69 21.43 -0.52
C PHE A 30 -6.70 20.82 0.47
N MET A 31 -6.80 19.48 0.46
CA MET A 31 -7.49 18.71 1.49
C MET A 31 -6.63 18.74 2.76
N VAL A 32 -7.21 19.11 3.91
CA VAL A 32 -6.50 19.11 5.20
C VAL A 32 -7.16 18.13 6.15
N TYR A 33 -6.79 16.87 5.98
CA TYR A 33 -7.22 15.74 6.79
C TYR A 33 -6.99 15.99 8.29
N GLY A 34 -8.02 15.79 9.10
CA GLY A 34 -7.99 15.92 10.57
C GLY A 34 -7.71 17.31 11.15
N LYS A 35 -7.43 18.34 10.34
CA LYS A 35 -7.15 19.71 10.85
C LYS A 35 -8.36 20.64 10.75
N ARG A 36 -9.16 20.54 9.70
CA ARG A 36 -10.39 21.35 9.52
C ARG A 36 -11.53 20.85 10.42
N GLY A 37 -12.54 21.71 10.63
CA GLY A 37 -13.74 21.39 11.41
C GLY A 37 -13.60 21.65 12.91
N THR A 38 -14.74 21.62 13.60
CA THR A 38 -14.83 21.82 15.05
C THR A 38 -14.33 20.59 15.82
N ARG A 39 -14.01 20.76 17.11
CA ARG A 39 -13.63 19.63 17.98
C ARG A 39 -14.76 18.59 18.10
N LEU A 40 -16.01 19.03 18.08
CA LEU A 40 -17.18 18.17 18.08
C LEU A 40 -17.21 17.30 16.81
N PHE A 41 -17.08 17.95 15.64
CA PHE A 41 -17.04 17.26 14.34
C PHE A 41 -15.98 16.17 14.30
N LYS A 42 -14.76 16.46 14.77
CA LYS A 42 -13.68 15.45 14.81
C LYS A 42 -14.06 14.27 15.70
N LYS A 43 -14.60 14.52 16.90
CA LYS A 43 -15.03 13.46 17.81
C LYS A 43 -16.15 12.60 17.20
N THR A 44 -17.16 13.23 16.58
CA THR A 44 -18.25 12.51 15.93
C THR A 44 -17.75 11.69 14.76
N SER A 45 -16.84 12.20 13.91
CA SER A 45 -16.23 11.42 12.82
C SER A 45 -15.50 10.17 13.31
N TYR A 46 -14.82 10.25 14.48
CA TYR A 46 -14.16 9.09 15.07
C TYR A 46 -15.13 8.10 15.77
N GLN A 47 -16.28 8.57 16.27
CA GLN A 47 -17.21 7.79 17.10
C GLN A 47 -18.42 7.23 16.33
N GLN A 48 -18.92 7.95 15.32
CA GLN A 48 -20.09 7.61 14.52
C GLN A 48 -19.59 7.21 13.12
N LEU A 49 -19.67 5.90 12.83
CA LEU A 49 -18.97 5.23 11.76
C LEU A 49 -19.86 5.06 10.51
N ASP A 50 -19.76 5.99 9.56
CA ASP A 50 -19.78 5.60 8.15
C ASP A 50 -18.32 5.33 7.74
N PRO A 51 -17.98 4.08 7.33
CA PRO A 51 -16.60 3.73 6.96
C PRO A 51 -16.03 4.62 5.86
N GLU A 52 -16.89 5.16 4.98
CA GLU A 52 -16.51 6.06 3.89
C GLU A 52 -16.06 7.43 4.40
N ILE A 53 -16.80 8.01 5.36
CA ILE A 53 -16.46 9.32 5.94
C ILE A 53 -15.12 9.24 6.69
N GLN A 54 -14.86 8.15 7.40
CA GLN A 54 -13.57 7.97 8.07
C GLN A 54 -12.40 7.85 7.09
N LYS A 55 -12.59 7.15 5.97
CA LYS A 55 -11.59 7.06 4.89
C LYS A 55 -11.30 8.42 4.25
N GLU A 56 -12.30 9.29 4.12
CA GLU A 56 -12.13 10.64 3.56
C GLU A 56 -11.35 11.60 4.47
N PHE A 57 -11.38 11.41 5.79
CA PHE A 57 -10.68 12.28 6.76
C PHE A 57 -9.36 11.72 7.26
N ASP A 58 -9.04 10.47 6.93
CA ASP A 58 -7.76 9.84 7.24
C ASP A 58 -6.70 10.13 6.18
N ARG A 59 -5.44 9.89 6.52
CA ARG A 59 -4.28 10.04 5.62
C ARG A 59 -4.01 8.78 4.78
N GLY A 60 -4.94 7.83 4.76
CA GLY A 60 -4.78 6.53 4.10
C GLY A 60 -3.95 5.54 4.91
N VAL A 61 -3.90 5.67 6.23
CA VAL A 61 -3.14 4.74 7.08
C VAL A 61 -3.95 3.45 7.21
N ARG A 62 -3.40 2.32 6.74
CA ARG A 62 -4.05 1.02 6.91
C ARG A 62 -4.02 0.61 8.39
N PRO A 63 -5.16 0.23 9.00
CA PRO A 63 -5.21 -0.13 10.41
C PRO A 63 -4.48 -1.47 10.65
N ILE A 64 -3.77 -1.56 11.78
CA ILE A 64 -2.94 -2.70 12.19
C ILE A 64 -3.64 -3.53 13.31
N GLY A 65 -4.89 -3.20 13.60
CA GLY A 65 -5.61 -3.79 14.72
C GLY A 65 -6.97 -3.14 14.92
N VAL A 66 -7.61 -3.53 16.01
CA VAL A 66 -9.00 -3.15 16.31
C VAL A 66 -9.05 -2.41 17.65
N THR A 67 -9.85 -1.35 17.71
CA THR A 67 -10.14 -0.66 18.98
C THR A 67 -11.28 -1.37 19.68
N VAL A 68 -11.03 -1.95 20.86
CA VAL A 68 -12.07 -2.54 21.71
C VAL A 68 -12.29 -1.61 22.90
N GLY A 69 -13.42 -0.90 22.90
CA GLY A 69 -13.73 0.11 23.92
C GLY A 69 -12.79 1.32 23.85
N LYS A 70 -11.95 1.50 24.87
CA LYS A 70 -10.96 2.62 24.96
C LYS A 70 -9.52 2.17 24.71
N LYS A 71 -9.28 0.88 24.45
CA LYS A 71 -7.95 0.32 24.24
C LYS A 71 -7.81 -0.14 22.79
N PHE A 72 -6.65 0.16 22.20
CA PHE A 72 -6.29 -0.32 20.86
C PHE A 72 -5.54 -1.65 20.99
N HIS A 73 -6.06 -2.69 20.34
CA HIS A 73 -5.43 -4.01 20.32
C HIS A 73 -4.73 -4.21 18.97
N VAL A 74 -3.40 -4.30 19.02
CA VAL A 74 -2.56 -4.57 17.85
C VAL A 74 -2.60 -6.06 17.53
N ILE A 75 -2.91 -6.41 16.28
CA ILE A 75 -2.91 -7.78 15.78
C ILE A 75 -1.62 -8.00 15.00
N LYS A 76 -0.77 -8.92 15.46
CA LYS A 76 0.57 -9.13 14.84
C LYS A 76 0.49 -9.50 13.37
N GLU A 77 -0.49 -10.32 12.99
CA GLU A 77 -0.71 -10.76 11.60
C GLU A 77 -1.11 -9.62 10.65
N MET A 78 -1.59 -8.48 11.18
CA MET A 78 -1.91 -7.29 10.40
C MET A 78 -0.71 -6.35 10.22
N ILE A 79 0.40 -6.59 10.92
CA ILE A 79 1.63 -5.82 10.76
C ILE A 79 2.35 -6.34 9.52
N PRO A 80 2.60 -5.51 8.48
CA PRO A 80 3.38 -5.96 7.33
C PRO A 80 4.83 -6.21 7.75
N GLU A 81 5.34 -7.40 7.44
CA GLU A 81 6.73 -7.79 7.66
C GLU A 81 7.54 -7.58 6.37
N LEU A 82 8.69 -6.92 6.49
CA LEU A 82 9.61 -6.74 5.37
C LEU A 82 10.57 -7.92 5.31
N ILE A 83 10.40 -8.80 4.33
CA ILE A 83 11.28 -9.95 4.08
C ILE A 83 12.53 -9.43 3.34
N VAL A 84 13.64 -9.29 4.05
CA VAL A 84 14.92 -8.81 3.49
C VAL A 84 15.87 -10.00 3.27
N PRO A 85 16.21 -10.35 2.01
CA PRO A 85 17.15 -11.43 1.73
C PRO A 85 18.59 -11.03 2.10
N ASN A 86 19.46 -12.02 2.35
CA ASN A 86 20.89 -11.76 2.51
C ASN A 86 21.52 -11.39 1.16
N LEU A 87 22.25 -10.28 1.11
CA LEU A 87 22.89 -9.74 -0.10
C LEU A 87 24.41 -9.98 -0.16
N ASP A 88 24.96 -10.76 0.77
CA ASP A 88 26.38 -11.11 0.78
C ASP A 88 26.78 -11.84 -0.53
N GLY A 89 27.72 -11.26 -1.27
CA GLY A 89 28.18 -11.81 -2.57
C GLY A 89 27.25 -11.55 -3.76
N PHE A 90 26.22 -10.71 -3.61
CA PHE A 90 25.29 -10.39 -4.70
C PHE A 90 25.98 -9.59 -5.82
N LYS A 91 25.99 -10.12 -7.04
CA LYS A 91 26.74 -9.55 -8.18
C LYS A 91 26.01 -8.39 -8.87
N LEU A 92 24.67 -8.39 -8.81
CA LEU A 92 23.86 -7.41 -9.53
C LEU A 92 23.95 -6.05 -8.84
N LYS A 93 23.99 -4.98 -9.65
CA LYS A 93 24.06 -3.59 -9.19
C LYS A 93 22.80 -2.83 -9.65
N PRO A 94 22.43 -1.73 -8.98
CA PRO A 94 21.27 -0.91 -9.39
C PRO A 94 21.39 -0.30 -10.80
N TYR A 95 22.61 -0.21 -11.32
CA TYR A 95 22.89 0.38 -12.63
C TYR A 95 23.68 -0.59 -13.50
N VAL A 96 23.40 -0.53 -14.80
CA VAL A 96 24.06 -1.32 -15.85
C VAL A 96 25.02 -0.42 -16.63
N SER A 97 26.08 -1.01 -17.19
CA SER A 97 27.04 -0.29 -18.02
C SER A 97 26.47 0.01 -19.40
N TYR A 98 26.77 1.19 -19.96
CA TYR A 98 26.44 1.56 -21.34
C TYR A 98 27.08 0.68 -22.42
N ARG A 99 28.02 -0.20 -22.05
CA ARG A 99 28.69 -1.11 -23.01
C ARG A 99 27.86 -2.36 -23.33
N THR A 100 26.73 -2.58 -22.65
CA THR A 100 25.86 -3.73 -22.95
C THR A 100 25.17 -3.55 -24.30
N PRO A 101 24.96 -4.63 -25.07
CA PRO A 101 24.21 -4.56 -26.31
C PRO A 101 22.74 -4.21 -26.06
N ASP A 102 22.11 -3.58 -27.04
CA ASP A 102 20.68 -3.29 -27.00
C ASP A 102 19.90 -4.60 -27.19
N VAL A 103 19.00 -4.90 -26.26
CA VAL A 103 18.13 -6.08 -26.29
C VAL A 103 16.70 -5.63 -26.54
N ILE A 104 16.09 -6.16 -27.60
CA ILE A 104 14.66 -5.96 -27.88
C ILE A 104 13.92 -7.12 -27.21
N GLN A 105 13.16 -6.82 -26.15
CA GLN A 105 12.37 -7.79 -25.42
C GLN A 105 10.91 -7.72 -25.86
N SER A 106 10.33 -8.87 -26.22
CA SER A 106 8.89 -9.00 -26.47
C SER A 106 8.11 -9.07 -25.16
N GLU A 107 6.81 -8.77 -25.22
CA GLU A 107 5.92 -8.95 -24.08
C GLU A 107 5.87 -10.43 -23.68
N PHE A 108 5.98 -10.70 -22.38
CA PHE A 108 5.93 -12.06 -21.84
C PHE A 108 4.47 -12.48 -21.63
N GLY A 109 4.00 -13.43 -22.44
CA GLY A 109 2.62 -13.91 -22.41
C GLY A 109 2.42 -15.18 -21.59
N PRO A 110 1.17 -15.57 -21.29
CA PRO A 110 0.85 -16.86 -20.69
C PRO A 110 1.32 -18.05 -21.53
N GLN A 111 1.36 -17.87 -22.85
CA GLN A 111 1.85 -18.87 -23.79
C GLN A 111 3.36 -19.12 -23.64
N ASP A 112 4.16 -18.07 -23.40
CA ASP A 112 5.59 -18.20 -23.15
C ASP A 112 5.83 -18.95 -21.83
N LEU A 113 5.09 -18.59 -20.78
CA LEU A 113 5.12 -19.31 -19.51
C LEU A 113 4.79 -20.79 -19.71
N PHE A 114 3.72 -21.09 -20.44
CA PHE A 114 3.33 -22.47 -20.75
C PHE A 114 4.46 -23.23 -21.46
N TYR A 115 5.08 -22.62 -22.47
CA TYR A 115 6.19 -23.26 -23.18
C TYR A 115 7.40 -23.49 -22.28
N THR A 116 7.76 -22.53 -21.43
CA THR A 116 8.92 -22.69 -20.54
C THR A 116 8.72 -23.75 -19.45
N VAL A 117 7.50 -23.92 -18.94
CA VAL A 117 7.23 -24.79 -17.78
C VAL A 117 6.77 -26.18 -18.18
N TYR A 118 5.83 -26.28 -19.13
CA TYR A 118 5.11 -27.54 -19.41
C TYR A 118 5.52 -28.22 -20.72
N SER A 119 6.03 -27.49 -21.71
CA SER A 119 6.16 -28.04 -23.07
C SER A 119 7.14 -29.20 -23.19
N GLU A 120 8.28 -29.13 -22.48
CA GLU A 120 9.30 -30.18 -22.50
C GLU A 120 8.71 -31.49 -21.96
N LYS A 121 8.05 -31.41 -20.80
CA LYS A 121 7.43 -32.57 -20.15
C LYS A 121 6.33 -33.19 -21.01
N ILE A 122 5.40 -32.39 -21.54
CA ILE A 122 4.31 -32.90 -22.38
C ILE A 122 4.86 -33.58 -23.63
N ALA A 123 5.92 -33.03 -24.24
CA ALA A 123 6.55 -33.63 -25.40
C ALA A 123 7.22 -34.98 -25.07
N GLU A 124 7.80 -35.13 -23.87
CA GLU A 124 8.38 -36.38 -23.39
C GLU A 124 7.31 -37.43 -23.09
N ASP A 125 6.24 -37.05 -22.38
CA ASP A 125 5.13 -37.96 -22.05
C ASP A 125 4.43 -38.46 -23.32
N PHE A 126 4.28 -37.60 -24.33
CA PHE A 126 3.77 -37.97 -25.64
C PHE A 126 4.69 -38.98 -26.35
N LYS A 127 6.01 -38.75 -26.36
CA LYS A 127 6.98 -39.67 -26.97
C LYS A 127 7.04 -41.02 -26.25
N ASN A 128 6.90 -41.01 -24.93
CA ASN A 128 6.97 -42.20 -24.09
C ASN A 128 5.64 -42.96 -24.00
N GLY A 129 4.55 -42.41 -24.56
CA GLY A 129 3.23 -43.02 -24.51
C GLY A 129 2.63 -43.06 -23.09
N LYS A 130 3.01 -42.12 -22.23
CA LYS A 130 2.54 -42.02 -20.83
C LYS A 130 1.26 -41.19 -20.69
N LEU A 131 0.45 -41.13 -21.75
CA LEU A 131 -0.79 -40.38 -21.77
C LEU A 131 -1.98 -41.34 -21.73
N ASP A 132 -2.99 -40.97 -20.95
CA ASP A 132 -4.26 -41.68 -20.90
C ASP A 132 -5.07 -41.50 -22.19
N GLU A 133 -6.16 -42.26 -22.33
CA GLU A 133 -7.13 -42.12 -23.44
C GLU A 133 -7.72 -40.71 -23.55
N ASN A 134 -7.77 -39.98 -22.42
CA ASN A 134 -8.21 -38.59 -22.33
C ASN A 134 -7.09 -37.56 -22.56
N CYS A 135 -5.90 -38.00 -22.99
CA CYS A 135 -4.70 -37.18 -23.20
C CYS A 135 -4.14 -36.50 -21.93
N ASN A 136 -4.45 -37.04 -20.75
CA ASN A 136 -3.87 -36.57 -19.49
C ASN A 136 -2.56 -37.31 -19.20
N SER A 137 -1.61 -36.66 -18.52
CA SER A 137 -0.38 -37.32 -18.06
C SER A 137 -0.68 -38.29 -16.92
N LEU A 138 -0.15 -39.51 -17.02
CA LEU A 138 -0.22 -40.53 -15.96
C LEU A 138 0.58 -40.14 -14.72
N GLU A 139 1.64 -39.34 -14.89
CA GLU A 139 2.54 -38.88 -13.82
C GLU A 139 2.53 -37.35 -13.77
N PRO A 140 1.42 -36.71 -13.35
CA PRO A 140 1.29 -35.26 -13.39
C PRO A 140 2.25 -34.58 -12.40
N SER A 141 2.83 -33.46 -12.83
CA SER A 141 3.74 -32.64 -12.01
C SER A 141 2.95 -31.94 -10.91
N ASP A 142 3.61 -31.53 -9.82
CA ASP A 142 3.00 -30.75 -8.74
C ASP A 142 2.21 -29.54 -9.26
N GLU A 143 2.68 -28.91 -10.34
CA GLU A 143 2.02 -27.76 -10.98
C GLU A 143 0.79 -28.16 -11.81
N GLU A 144 0.82 -29.33 -12.46
CA GLU A 144 -0.30 -29.86 -13.27
C GLU A 144 -1.43 -30.41 -12.39
N GLN A 145 -1.11 -30.85 -11.18
CA GLN A 145 -2.09 -31.34 -10.20
C GLN A 145 -2.92 -30.23 -9.58
N LEU A 146 -2.49 -28.97 -9.67
CA LEU A 146 -3.18 -27.86 -9.02
C LEU A 146 -4.53 -27.60 -9.66
N THR A 147 -5.57 -27.58 -8.82
CA THR A 147 -6.89 -27.12 -9.26
C THR A 147 -6.87 -25.60 -9.46
N ALA A 148 -7.76 -25.08 -10.32
CA ALA A 148 -7.86 -23.65 -10.57
C ALA A 148 -8.11 -22.82 -9.30
N GLU A 149 -8.88 -23.36 -8.35
CA GLU A 149 -9.13 -22.71 -7.06
C GLU A 149 -7.88 -22.69 -6.17
N GLU A 150 -7.12 -23.78 -6.14
CA GLU A 150 -5.88 -23.87 -5.36
C GLU A 150 -4.79 -22.98 -5.95
N ALA A 151 -4.66 -22.93 -7.28
CA ALA A 151 -3.76 -22.02 -7.97
C ALA A 151 -4.11 -20.55 -7.65
N SER A 152 -5.40 -20.20 -7.67
CA SER A 152 -5.87 -18.87 -7.29
C SER A 152 -5.57 -18.54 -5.83
N LYS A 153 -5.83 -19.47 -4.90
CA LYS A 153 -5.50 -19.31 -3.47
C LYS A 153 -4.01 -19.16 -3.23
N LYS A 154 -3.16 -19.92 -3.96
CA LYS A 154 -1.70 -19.78 -3.91
C LYS A 154 -1.26 -18.41 -4.41
N ALA A 155 -1.81 -17.94 -5.53
CA ALA A 155 -1.52 -16.61 -6.06
C ALA A 155 -1.92 -15.51 -5.07
N LEU A 156 -3.06 -15.65 -4.39
CA LEU A 156 -3.56 -14.70 -3.39
C LEU A 156 -2.93 -14.86 -1.99
N SER A 157 -2.03 -15.83 -1.81
CA SER A 157 -1.44 -16.10 -0.50
C SER A 157 -0.48 -15.00 -0.05
N ILE A 158 -0.31 -14.87 1.27
CA ILE A 158 0.57 -13.87 1.87
C ILE A 158 2.01 -14.18 1.47
N GLY A 159 2.67 -13.25 0.78
CA GLY A 159 4.03 -13.41 0.26
C GLY A 159 4.11 -13.69 -1.25
N ALA A 160 2.97 -13.93 -1.91
CA ALA A 160 2.90 -13.81 -3.36
C ALA A 160 2.91 -12.33 -3.76
N ASP A 161 3.62 -12.00 -4.84
CA ASP A 161 3.85 -10.64 -5.33
C ASP A 161 2.59 -10.08 -6.05
N LEU A 162 1.44 -10.15 -5.37
CA LEU A 162 0.13 -9.71 -5.85
C LEU A 162 -0.27 -8.37 -5.20
N LEU A 163 0.73 -7.56 -4.83
CA LEU A 163 0.53 -6.19 -4.35
C LEU A 163 0.57 -5.20 -5.52
N ALA A 164 -0.58 -5.06 -6.17
CA ALA A 164 -1.05 -3.79 -6.75
C ALA A 164 -2.30 -3.33 -6.00
#